data_AF-A0A8C5LDH8-F1
#
_entry.id   AF-A0A8C5LDH8-F1
#
_cell.length_a   1.000
_cell.length_b   1.000
_cell.length_c   1.000
_cell.angle_alpha   90.00
_cell.angle_beta   90.00
_cell.angle_gamma   90.00
#
_symmetry.space_group_name_H-M   'P 1'
#
loop_
_entity.id
_entity.type
_entity.pdbx_description
1 polymer ?
#
loop_
_entity_poly.entity_id
_entity_poly.type
_entity_poly.pdbx_seq_one_letter_code
_entity_poly.pdbx_strand_id
1 'polypeptide(L)'
;MYKVAHESGVCLHKMAQLPHRGLGPEPGVLSPEQREELRNFKIQTRIANEKYLRTHKEVRLLISSFFREIFLKRPDDVLEFAADYFTDPRLPNKIHRQLIQEKKAA
;
A
#
# COMPACT_ATOMS: atom_id res chain seq x y z
N MET A 1 -2.56 9.32 6.14
CA MET A 1 -3.53 8.29 5.72
C MET A 1 -4.49 8.79 4.64
N TYR A 2 -5.25 9.88 4.85
CA TYR A 2 -6.22 10.37 3.85
C TYR A 2 -5.64 10.74 2.48
N LYS A 3 -4.44 11.33 2.40
CA LYS A 3 -3.86 11.76 1.11
C LYS A 3 -3.45 10.61 0.18
N VAL A 4 -3.25 9.43 0.76
CA VAL A 4 -2.69 8.24 0.08
C VAL A 4 -3.82 7.34 -0.35
N ALA A 5 -4.83 7.19 0.50
CA ALA A 5 -6.14 6.72 0.07
C ALA A 5 -6.74 7.63 -1.02
N HIS A 6 -6.45 8.95 -0.98
CA HIS A 6 -6.90 9.88 -2.02
C HIS A 6 -6.12 9.72 -3.33
N GLU A 7 -4.78 9.65 -3.32
CA GLU A 7 -3.99 9.46 -4.56
C GLU A 7 -4.13 8.03 -5.12
N SER A 8 -4.11 6.99 -4.29
CA SER A 8 -4.44 5.62 -4.69
C SER A 8 -5.92 5.46 -5.09
N GLY A 9 -6.83 6.24 -4.47
CA GLY A 9 -8.24 6.30 -4.81
C GLY A 9 -8.50 6.99 -6.14
N VAL A 10 -7.79 8.08 -6.44
CA VAL A 10 -7.75 8.74 -7.76
C VAL A 10 -7.16 7.78 -8.81
N CYS A 11 -6.17 6.97 -8.44
CA CYS A 11 -5.57 5.96 -9.32
C CYS A 11 -6.52 4.77 -9.61
N LEU A 12 -7.22 4.26 -8.59
CA LEU A 12 -8.29 3.26 -8.71
C LEU A 12 -9.49 3.79 -9.51
N HIS A 13 -9.84 5.07 -9.33
CA HIS A 13 -10.87 5.73 -10.12
C HIS A 13 -10.47 5.84 -11.60
N LYS A 14 -9.18 6.09 -11.87
CA LYS A 14 -8.62 6.07 -13.24
C LYS A 14 -8.63 4.68 -13.86
N MET A 15 -8.44 3.61 -13.07
CA MET A 15 -8.61 2.21 -13.51
C MET A 15 -10.06 1.88 -13.89
N ALA A 16 -11.04 2.42 -13.15
CA ALA A 16 -12.46 2.25 -13.43
C ALA A 16 -12.92 3.06 -14.66
N GLN A 17 -12.17 4.11 -15.03
CA GLN A 17 -12.48 5.04 -16.13
C GLN A 17 -11.64 4.84 -17.39
N LEU A 18 -10.86 3.75 -17.51
CA LEU A 18 -10.20 3.44 -18.77
C LEU A 18 -11.27 3.41 -19.88
N PRO A 19 -11.21 4.31 -20.88
CA PRO A 19 -12.34 4.65 -21.76
C PRO A 19 -12.74 3.49 -22.69
N HIS A 20 -11.99 2.39 -22.66
CA HIS A 20 -12.24 1.21 -23.47
C HIS A 20 -12.25 -0.04 -22.61
N ARG A 21 -13.29 -0.22 -21.78
CA ARG A 21 -13.79 -1.58 -21.47
C ARG A 21 -14.61 -2.07 -22.68
N GLY A 22 -14.00 -2.05 -23.86
CA GLY A 22 -14.51 -2.71 -25.05
C GLY A 22 -14.20 -4.18 -24.93
N LEU A 23 -15.24 -5.00 -24.85
CA LEU A 23 -15.18 -6.44 -24.97
C LEU A 23 -14.43 -6.77 -26.26
N GLY A 24 -13.30 -7.49 -26.17
CA GLY A 24 -12.80 -8.20 -27.33
C GLY A 24 -13.86 -9.21 -27.83
N PRO A 25 -13.62 -9.90 -28.94
CA PRO A 25 -14.54 -10.92 -29.44
C PRO A 25 -14.90 -12.00 -28.38
N GLU A 26 -14.07 -12.14 -27.33
CA GLU A 26 -14.34 -12.93 -26.13
C GLU A 26 -14.40 -12.05 -24.86
N PRO A 27 -15.42 -12.21 -24.00
CA PRO A 27 -15.48 -11.53 -22.71
C PRO A 27 -14.24 -11.86 -21.85
N GLY A 28 -13.49 -10.83 -21.46
CA GLY A 28 -12.35 -10.97 -20.54
C GLY A 28 -10.97 -11.03 -21.19
N VAL A 29 -10.87 -11.05 -22.52
CA VAL A 29 -9.58 -10.95 -23.22
C VAL A 29 -9.30 -9.50 -23.61
N LEU A 30 -8.21 -8.94 -23.07
CA LEU A 30 -7.73 -7.62 -23.46
C LEU A 30 -7.08 -7.65 -24.84
N SER A 31 -7.42 -6.68 -25.67
CA SER A 31 -6.70 -6.34 -26.92
C SER A 31 -5.22 -6.02 -26.66
N PRO A 32 -4.36 -6.12 -27.67
CA PRO A 32 -2.95 -5.75 -27.56
C PRO A 32 -2.74 -4.33 -27.00
N GLU A 33 -3.54 -3.37 -27.45
CA GLU A 33 -3.48 -1.96 -27.03
C GLU A 33 -3.86 -1.80 -25.55
N GLN A 34 -4.94 -2.48 -25.10
CA GLN A 34 -5.33 -2.49 -23.69
C GLN A 34 -4.27 -3.14 -22.80
N ARG A 35 -3.56 -4.18 -23.29
CA ARG A 35 -2.47 -4.82 -22.55
C ARG A 35 -1.27 -3.89 -22.39
N GLU A 36 -0.95 -3.15 -23.45
CA GLU A 36 0.11 -2.14 -23.45
C GLU A 36 -0.19 -1.02 -22.44
N GLU A 37 -1.40 -0.48 -22.48
CA GLU A 37 -1.85 0.55 -21.55
C GLU A 37 -1.84 0.05 -20.10
N LEU A 38 -2.36 -1.17 -19.86
CA LEU A 38 -2.32 -1.79 -18.53
C LEU A 38 -0.89 -1.99 -18.03
N ARG A 39 0.05 -2.37 -18.91
CA ARG A 39 1.46 -2.52 -18.54
C ARG A 39 2.05 -1.18 -18.11
N ASN A 40 1.87 -0.13 -18.92
CA ASN A 40 2.38 1.21 -18.62
C ASN A 40 1.78 1.74 -17.31
N PHE A 41 0.48 1.52 -17.10
CA PHE A 41 -0.17 1.85 -15.83
C PHE A 41 0.45 1.12 -14.63
N LYS A 42 0.67 -0.21 -14.73
CA LYS A 42 1.27 -1.01 -13.65
C LYS A 42 2.68 -0.51 -13.32
N ILE A 43 3.46 -0.15 -14.33
CA ILE A 43 4.81 0.41 -14.15
C ILE A 43 4.73 1.74 -13.38
N GLN A 44 3.89 2.68 -13.83
CA GLN A 44 3.76 3.99 -13.17
C GLN A 44 3.25 3.85 -11.73
N THR A 45 2.32 2.93 -11.49
CA THR A 45 1.80 2.64 -10.15
C THR A 45 2.90 2.08 -9.24
N ARG A 46 3.74 1.17 -9.74
CA ARG A 46 4.88 0.64 -8.96
C ARG A 46 5.85 1.75 -8.57
N ILE A 47 6.17 2.64 -9.51
CA ILE A 47 7.06 3.80 -9.25
C ILE A 47 6.45 4.72 -8.18
N ALA A 48 5.17 5.06 -8.31
CA ALA A 48 4.46 5.90 -7.35
C ALA A 48 4.44 5.27 -5.95
N ASN A 49 4.14 3.97 -5.85
CA ASN A 49 4.15 3.23 -4.59
C ASN A 49 5.54 3.21 -3.95
N GLU A 50 6.60 2.99 -4.73
CA GLU A 50 7.97 2.99 -4.23
C GLU A 50 8.39 4.38 -3.71
N LYS A 51 8.05 5.44 -4.46
CA LYS A 51 8.29 6.81 -4.02
C LYS A 51 7.55 7.09 -2.70
N TYR A 52 6.30 6.68 -2.61
CA TYR A 52 5.50 6.81 -1.40
C TYR A 52 6.17 6.07 -0.22
N LEU A 53 6.54 4.80 -0.38
CA LEU A 53 7.21 4.02 0.67
C LEU A 53 8.54 4.66 1.12
N ARG A 54 9.29 5.28 0.21
CA ARG A 54 10.54 5.99 0.52
C ARG A 54 10.33 7.29 1.29
N THR A 55 9.30 8.07 0.94
CA THR A 55 9.07 9.38 1.57
C THR A 55 8.28 9.30 2.87
N HIS A 56 7.55 8.21 3.10
CA HIS A 56 6.65 8.04 4.24
C HIS A 56 7.24 7.11 5.31
N LYS A 57 8.03 7.72 6.21
CA LYS A 57 8.68 7.03 7.35
C LYS A 57 7.70 6.27 8.24
N GLU A 58 6.45 6.71 8.31
CA GLU A 58 5.39 6.05 9.09
C GLU A 58 5.15 4.61 8.64
N VAL A 59 5.23 4.35 7.33
CA VAL A 59 5.02 3.00 6.78
C VAL A 59 6.20 2.11 7.11
N ARG A 60 7.42 2.65 7.01
CA ARG A 60 8.64 1.95 7.41
C ARG A 60 8.59 1.55 8.89
N LEU A 61 8.23 2.48 9.77
CA LEU A 61 8.11 2.24 11.22
C LEU A 61 7.04 1.20 11.55
N LEU A 62 5.91 1.25 10.84
CA LEU A 62 4.82 0.29 11.01
C LEU A 62 5.27 -1.12 10.67
N ILE A 63 5.90 -1.31 9.50
CA ILE A 63 6.39 -2.61 9.03
C ILE A 63 7.51 -3.14 9.93
N SER A 64 8.50 -2.30 10.27
CA SER A 64 9.63 -2.73 11.09
C SER A 64 9.20 -3.08 12.52
N SER A 65 8.28 -2.31 13.10
CA SER A 65 7.72 -2.59 14.42
C SER A 65 6.92 -3.88 14.44
N PHE A 66 6.17 -4.19 13.37
CA PHE A 66 5.44 -5.45 13.26
C PHE A 66 6.39 -6.66 13.20
N PHE A 67 7.39 -6.63 12.32
CA PHE A 67 8.39 -7.71 12.23
C PHE A 67 9.18 -7.88 13.53
N ARG A 68 9.51 -6.78 14.21
CA ARG A 68 10.14 -6.86 15.53
C ARG A 68 9.29 -7.67 16.51
N GLU A 69 7.98 -7.43 16.54
CA GLU A 69 7.07 -8.17 17.43
C GLU A 69 6.91 -9.64 17.01
N ILE A 70 6.87 -9.95 15.71
CA ILE A 70 6.88 -11.33 15.21
C ILE A 70 8.14 -12.07 15.69
N PHE A 71 9.32 -11.48 15.48
CA PHE A 71 10.57 -12.15 15.84
C PHE A 71 10.75 -12.33 17.35
N LEU A 72 10.20 -11.40 18.15
CA LEU A 72 10.23 -11.49 19.60
C LEU A 72 9.23 -12.51 20.14
N LYS A 73 7.99 -12.51 19.64
CA LYS A 73 6.90 -13.34 20.18
C LYS A 73 6.80 -14.72 19.55
N ARG A 74 7.31 -14.88 18.32
CA ARG A 74 7.23 -16.10 17.51
C ARG A 74 5.83 -16.74 17.54
N PRO A 75 4.79 -16.02 17.09
CA PRO A 75 3.43 -16.53 17.13
C PRO A 75 3.28 -17.76 16.22
N ASP A 76 2.45 -18.71 16.63
CA ASP A 76 2.11 -19.90 15.85
C ASP A 76 1.22 -19.54 14.64
N ASP A 77 0.30 -18.58 14.82
CA ASP A 77 -0.50 -17.98 13.75
C ASP A 77 -0.10 -16.52 13.51
N VAL A 78 0.60 -16.29 12.39
CA VAL A 78 1.07 -14.96 11.99
C VAL A 78 -0.08 -14.08 11.47
N LEU A 79 -1.13 -14.68 10.89
CA LEU A 79 -2.24 -13.93 10.31
C LEU A 79 -3.17 -13.39 11.40
N GLU A 80 -3.51 -14.22 12.40
CA GLU A 80 -4.26 -13.78 13.58
C GLU A 80 -3.46 -12.70 14.32
N PHE A 81 -2.16 -12.92 14.52
CA PHE A 81 -1.28 -11.92 15.11
C PHE A 81 -1.24 -10.61 14.32
N ALA A 82 -1.26 -10.67 12.99
CA ALA A 82 -1.32 -9.48 12.14
C ALA A 82 -2.66 -8.74 12.32
N ALA A 83 -3.77 -9.46 12.35
CA ALA A 83 -5.11 -8.88 12.54
C ALA A 83 -5.16 -8.11 13.87
N ASP A 84 -4.74 -8.73 14.97
CA ASP A 84 -4.70 -8.09 16.29
C ASP A 84 -3.74 -6.88 16.30
N TYR A 85 -2.55 -7.03 15.72
CA TYR A 85 -1.57 -5.96 15.70
C TYR A 85 -2.07 -4.72 14.93
N PHE A 86 -2.59 -4.91 13.71
CA PHE A 86 -2.98 -3.81 12.83
C PHE A 86 -4.35 -3.21 13.17
N THR A 87 -5.18 -3.92 13.95
CA THR A 87 -6.46 -3.40 14.44
C THR A 87 -6.39 -2.77 15.84
N ASP A 88 -5.23 -2.83 16.52
CA ASP A 88 -5.07 -2.15 17.82
C ASP A 88 -5.30 -0.63 17.66
N PRO A 89 -6.35 -0.06 18.32
CA PRO A 89 -6.69 1.36 18.18
C PRO A 89 -5.59 2.30 18.71
N ARG A 90 -4.62 1.79 19.47
CA ARG A 90 -3.50 2.55 20.01
C ARG A 90 -2.31 2.60 19.03
N LEU A 91 -2.28 1.74 18.01
CA LEU A 91 -1.19 1.65 17.06
C LEU A 91 -0.89 2.99 16.36
N PRO A 92 -1.88 3.75 15.84
CA PRO A 92 -1.61 5.04 15.21
C PRO A 92 -0.86 6.00 16.13
N ASN A 93 -1.24 6.08 17.41
CA ASN A 93 -0.59 6.92 18.40
C ASN A 93 0.82 6.41 18.77
N LYS A 94 1.03 5.10 18.77
CA LYS A 94 2.37 4.49 18.96
C LYS A 94 3.32 4.90 17.84
N ILE A 95 2.89 4.74 16.58
CA ILE A 95 3.69 5.13 15.41
C ILE A 95 3.93 6.64 15.37
N HIS A 96 2.91 7.45 15.68
CA HIS A 96 3.06 8.91 15.71
C HIS A 96 4.11 9.38 16.73
N ARG A 97 4.12 8.79 17.93
CA ARG A 97 5.15 9.09 18.95
C ARG A 97 6.55 8.71 18.46
N GLN A 98 6.72 7.56 17.81
CA GLN A 98 8.00 7.14 17.23
C GLN A 98 8.47 8.09 16.13
N LEU A 99 7.57 8.58 15.27
CA LEU A 99 7.90 9.57 14.24
C LEU A 99 8.43 10.88 14.84
N ILE A 100 7.83 11.37 15.92
CA ILE A 100 8.30 12.57 16.61
C ILE A 100 9.70 12.34 17.19
N GLN A 101 9.94 11.16 17.78
CA GLN A 101 11.25 10.81 18.33
C GLN A 101 12.34 10.72 17.24
N GLU A 102 12.06 10.05 16.11
CA GLU A 102 13.00 9.99 14.98
C GLU A 102 13.34 11.38 14.43
N LYS A 103 12.35 12.29 14.37
CA LYS A 103 12.59 13.68 13.93
C LYS A 103 13.45 14.49 14.90
N LYS A 104 13.40 14.19 16.20
CA LYS A 104 14.23 14.86 17.21
C LYS A 104 15.67 14.34 17.23
N ALA A 105 15.92 13.14 16.71
CA ALA A 105 17.22 12.47 16.72
C ALA A 105 18.03 12.68 15.42
N ALA A 106 17.48 13.39 14.43
CA ALA A 106 18.10 13.71 13.15
C ALA A 106 18.40 15.21 13.06
#